data_AF-A0A2E8D2H2-F1
#
_entry.id   AF-A0A2E8D2H2-F1
#
_cell.length_a   1.000
_cell.length_b   1.000
_cell.length_c   1.000
_cell.angle_alpha   90.00
_cell.angle_beta   90.00
_cell.angle_gamma   90.00
#
_symmetry.space_group_name_H-M   'P 1'
#
loop_
_entity.id
_entity.type
_entity.pdbx_description
1 polymer ?
#
loop_
_entity_poly.entity_id
_entity_poly.type
_entity_poly.pdbx_seq_one_letter_code
_entity_poly.pdbx_strand_id
1 'polypeptide(L)'
;MTTRVPIAAVALLCIVVVSTAVAESRDSAPSIPVEVQTLKREGYGATSKGGEGGRVIWVTNLNDSGPGSLRAALAVKEPRKVKFKVGGTIKLDKRILVESGRVTIDGLSAVPHGGTTVQGGLAFSGCEDVIVRHIRSRGGYDTMGIYNSHRVLIDHVSTAWALDENIDVWDSRDVTLAWCIMAEGAVEGHEKGPHSMGSLQAGGSARVTTHHCLFTGNLDRNPIIAGPTVKPKYPLDDYRFDVVNNVIYNYWNSSKFTGYARINFVGNFFRPGPDSSLGKPEINIIPKHQRWEDVRMDPQVFCEGNLGPRRPSDDLDELSLVMIYGTENRQSKYGAYGAEAEQYIARKPFGGPEDAVIKPQPAEQAYRQVLDQVGAWPRDEVDRRLIHEVREKKGKIGRVGPRWRQIYEEFQRKRREKNGRHGQE
;
A
#
# COMPACT_ATOMS: atom_id res chain seq x y z
N MET A 1 36.04 -93.72 9.12
CA MET A 1 36.68 -92.39 8.97
C MET A 1 35.77 -91.52 8.13
N THR A 2 35.09 -90.55 8.74
CA THR A 2 34.90 -89.16 8.24
C THR A 2 33.89 -88.48 9.16
N THR A 3 34.41 -87.51 9.90
CA THR A 3 33.76 -86.62 10.84
C THR A 3 32.82 -85.66 10.10
N ARG A 4 31.59 -85.51 10.60
CA ARG A 4 30.67 -84.43 10.20
C ARG A 4 30.63 -83.37 11.30
N VAL A 5 30.98 -82.14 10.93
CA VAL A 5 30.94 -80.92 11.73
C VAL A 5 29.50 -80.38 11.76
N PRO A 6 28.96 -79.93 12.91
CA PRO A 6 27.68 -79.22 12.93
C PRO A 6 27.90 -77.72 12.70
N ILE A 7 27.07 -77.13 11.82
CA ILE A 7 27.00 -75.69 11.55
C ILE A 7 26.16 -75.03 12.65
N ALA A 8 26.76 -74.10 13.39
CA ALA A 8 26.06 -73.25 14.35
C ALA A 8 25.42 -72.05 13.66
N ALA A 9 24.12 -71.85 13.88
CA ALA A 9 23.37 -70.68 13.43
C ALA A 9 23.61 -69.50 14.40
N VAL A 10 24.13 -68.39 13.88
CA VAL A 10 24.28 -67.13 14.62
C VAL A 10 23.04 -66.27 14.36
N ALA A 11 22.22 -66.08 15.39
CA ALA A 11 21.10 -65.14 15.37
C ALA A 11 21.61 -63.73 15.71
N LEU A 12 21.50 -62.79 14.77
CA LEU A 12 21.87 -61.39 14.94
C LEU A 12 20.71 -60.64 15.61
N LEU A 13 20.90 -60.23 16.87
CA LEU A 13 19.92 -59.45 17.63
C LEU A 13 20.09 -57.95 17.32
N CYS A 14 19.24 -57.38 16.47
CA CYS A 14 19.20 -55.94 16.22
C CYS A 14 18.44 -55.22 17.35
N ILE A 15 19.16 -54.53 18.24
CA ILE A 15 18.56 -53.61 19.21
C ILE A 15 18.29 -52.28 18.51
N VAL A 16 17.02 -51.96 18.29
CA VAL A 16 16.58 -50.63 17.81
C VAL A 16 16.41 -49.72 19.03
N VAL A 17 17.32 -48.78 19.20
CA VAL A 17 17.19 -47.69 20.19
C VAL A 17 16.35 -46.59 19.54
N VAL A 18 15.09 -46.46 19.94
CA VAL A 18 14.23 -45.33 19.55
C VAL A 18 14.55 -44.16 20.48
N SER A 19 15.34 -43.21 20.00
CA SER A 19 15.56 -41.92 20.68
C SER A 19 14.40 -40.98 20.36
N THR A 20 13.53 -40.72 21.34
CA THR A 20 12.53 -39.65 21.25
C THR A 20 13.20 -38.31 21.54
N ALA A 21 13.80 -37.70 20.53
CA ALA A 21 14.21 -36.30 20.61
C ALA A 21 12.97 -35.42 20.46
N VAL A 22 12.43 -34.95 21.59
CA VAL A 22 11.49 -33.82 21.58
C VAL A 22 12.32 -32.59 21.27
N ALA A 23 12.27 -32.12 20.02
CA ALA A 23 12.84 -30.84 19.65
C ALA A 23 12.02 -29.73 20.31
N GLU A 24 12.50 -29.17 21.42
CA GLU A 24 12.04 -27.88 21.90
C GLU A 24 12.32 -26.84 20.81
N SER A 25 11.28 -26.40 20.10
CA SER A 25 11.37 -25.22 19.25
C SER A 25 11.63 -24.02 20.15
N ARG A 26 12.90 -23.62 20.25
CA ARG A 26 13.25 -22.27 20.70
C ARG A 26 12.66 -21.31 19.67
N ASP A 27 11.48 -20.77 19.95
CA ASP A 27 10.93 -19.64 19.21
C ASP A 27 11.99 -18.54 19.27
N SER A 28 12.76 -18.38 18.20
CA SER A 28 13.66 -17.25 18.04
C SER A 28 12.78 -16.00 18.13
N ALA A 29 13.09 -15.12 19.08
CA ALA A 29 12.39 -13.84 19.21
C ALA A 29 12.25 -13.20 17.82
N PRO A 30 11.10 -12.57 17.49
CA PRO A 30 10.87 -12.04 16.15
C PRO A 30 12.00 -11.07 15.78
N SER A 31 12.85 -11.45 14.81
CA SER A 31 13.95 -10.63 14.34
C SER A 31 13.58 -9.96 13.02
N ILE A 32 13.91 -8.68 12.86
CA ILE A 32 13.77 -7.98 11.59
C ILE A 32 14.87 -8.51 10.65
N PRO A 33 14.57 -8.88 9.39
CA PRO A 33 15.61 -9.26 8.42
C PRO A 33 16.68 -8.17 8.27
N VAL A 34 17.93 -8.56 8.09
CA VAL A 34 19.06 -7.61 7.99
C VAL A 34 18.86 -6.69 6.79
N GLU A 35 18.35 -7.22 5.69
CA GLU A 35 18.05 -6.50 4.46
C GLU A 35 17.11 -5.33 4.75
N VAL A 36 16.01 -5.58 5.47
CA VAL A 36 15.03 -4.57 5.88
C VAL A 36 15.66 -3.50 6.77
N GLN A 37 16.55 -3.88 7.70
CA GLN A 37 17.21 -2.93 8.59
C GLN A 37 18.17 -1.98 7.86
N THR A 38 18.70 -2.39 6.71
CA THR A 38 19.70 -1.64 5.94
C THR A 38 19.12 -0.79 4.81
N LEU A 39 17.81 -0.86 4.57
CA LEU A 39 17.15 -0.06 3.54
C LEU A 39 17.30 1.44 3.82
N LYS A 40 17.62 2.18 2.77
CA LYS A 40 17.73 3.64 2.80
C LYS A 40 16.37 4.28 2.56
N ARG A 41 16.19 5.51 3.03
CA ARG A 41 15.04 6.34 2.69
C ARG A 41 15.23 6.85 1.27
N GLU A 42 14.20 6.72 0.44
CA GLU A 42 14.21 7.14 -0.96
C GLU A 42 12.90 7.88 -1.30
N GLY A 43 12.85 8.51 -2.48
CA GLY A 43 11.67 9.25 -2.92
C GLY A 43 11.54 10.65 -2.32
N TYR A 44 10.51 11.39 -2.73
CA TYR A 44 10.34 12.79 -2.37
C TYR A 44 10.24 13.05 -0.85
N GLY A 45 9.73 12.09 -0.07
CA GLY A 45 9.64 12.17 1.39
C GLY A 45 10.92 11.80 2.15
N ALA A 46 11.98 11.33 1.47
CA ALA A 46 13.21 10.84 2.11
C ALA A 46 13.92 11.88 2.98
N THR A 47 13.77 13.16 2.63
CA THR A 47 14.38 14.30 3.32
C THR A 47 13.66 14.69 4.61
N SER A 48 12.57 14.00 4.96
CA SER A 48 11.84 14.22 6.21
C SER A 48 12.78 14.07 7.41
N LYS A 49 12.78 15.09 8.26
CA LYS A 49 13.58 15.08 9.49
C LYS A 49 12.90 14.33 10.64
N GLY A 50 11.59 14.04 10.51
CA GLY A 50 10.80 13.46 11.59
C GLY A 50 11.04 14.16 12.93
N GLY A 51 11.22 13.36 13.98
CA GLY A 51 11.52 13.82 15.34
C GLY A 51 13.00 14.10 15.65
N GLU A 52 13.84 14.31 14.64
CA GLU A 52 15.27 14.60 14.87
C GLU A 52 15.48 15.85 15.74
N GLY A 53 16.46 15.78 16.65
CA GLY A 53 16.71 16.77 17.70
C GLY A 53 15.67 16.77 18.83
N GLY A 54 14.61 15.98 18.70
CA GLY A 54 13.52 15.89 19.65
C GLY A 54 13.73 14.88 20.77
N ARG A 55 12.85 14.94 21.78
CA ARG A 55 12.85 13.99 22.89
C ARG A 55 12.32 12.63 22.47
N VAL A 56 12.86 11.57 23.08
CA VAL A 56 12.27 10.22 22.96
C VAL A 56 11.12 10.09 23.94
N ILE A 57 9.95 9.70 23.45
CA ILE A 57 8.76 9.45 24.28
C ILE A 57 8.40 7.98 24.16
N TRP A 58 8.33 7.32 25.30
CA TRP A 58 7.97 5.91 25.37
C TRP A 58 6.48 5.73 25.61
N VAL A 59 5.83 5.02 24.69
CA VAL A 59 4.51 4.42 24.90
C VAL A 59 4.68 3.21 25.81
N THR A 60 3.96 3.18 26.92
CA THR A 60 4.10 2.19 28.00
C THR A 60 2.83 1.41 28.29
N ASN A 61 1.71 1.76 27.65
CA ASN A 61 0.47 1.00 27.73
C ASN A 61 -0.28 1.05 26.38
N LEU A 62 -1.28 0.18 26.23
CA LEU A 62 -2.09 0.05 25.01
C LEU A 62 -3.45 0.75 25.12
N ASN A 63 -3.65 1.58 26.16
CA ASN A 63 -4.89 2.31 26.34
C ASN A 63 -5.02 3.37 25.23
N ASP A 64 -6.26 3.71 24.86
CA ASP A 64 -6.53 4.78 23.88
C ASP A 64 -5.91 6.12 24.32
N SER A 65 -6.03 6.45 25.61
CA SER A 65 -5.67 7.75 26.16
C SER A 65 -5.06 7.65 27.57
N GLY A 66 -4.67 8.81 28.11
CA GLY A 66 -4.02 8.93 29.42
C GLY A 66 -2.49 8.82 29.36
N PRO A 67 -1.79 9.10 30.48
CA PRO A 67 -0.34 9.04 30.55
C PRO A 67 0.23 7.71 30.05
N GLY A 68 1.29 7.76 29.24
CA GLY A 68 1.94 6.58 28.66
C GLY A 68 1.26 5.98 27.41
N SER A 69 0.11 6.49 26.99
CA SER A 69 -0.56 6.08 25.74
C SER A 69 0.12 6.67 24.49
N LEU A 70 -0.13 6.04 23.33
CA LEU A 70 0.27 6.60 22.03
C LEU A 70 -0.36 7.98 21.78
N ARG A 71 -1.64 8.16 22.14
CA ARG A 71 -2.33 9.45 22.01
C ARG A 71 -1.64 10.54 22.81
N ALA A 72 -1.27 10.26 24.06
CA ALA A 72 -0.54 11.23 24.88
C ALA A 72 0.84 11.57 24.30
N ALA A 73 1.56 10.58 23.76
CA ALA A 73 2.85 10.81 23.10
C ALA A 73 2.73 11.67 21.84
N LEU A 74 1.67 11.48 21.06
CA LEU A 74 1.41 12.23 19.83
C LEU A 74 0.81 13.61 20.05
N ALA A 75 0.19 13.87 21.20
CA ALA A 75 -0.32 15.20 21.58
C ALA A 75 0.79 16.22 21.92
N VAL A 76 2.02 15.75 22.13
CA VAL A 76 3.20 16.61 22.35
C VAL A 76 3.51 17.41 21.09
N LYS A 77 3.76 18.72 21.24
CA LYS A 77 3.94 19.64 20.10
C LYS A 77 5.39 19.76 19.67
N GLU A 78 6.31 19.63 20.61
CA GLU A 78 7.75 19.71 20.39
C GLU A 78 8.24 18.53 19.54
N PRO A 79 9.39 18.65 18.84
CA PRO A 79 9.97 17.53 18.11
C PRO A 79 10.07 16.27 18.98
N ARG A 80 9.55 15.14 18.49
CA ARG A 80 9.56 13.88 19.26
C ARG A 80 9.75 12.62 18.45
N LYS A 81 10.44 11.66 19.05
CA LYS A 81 10.55 10.28 18.58
C LYS A 81 9.71 9.40 19.49
N VAL A 82 8.58 8.93 18.99
CA VAL A 82 7.68 8.02 19.70
C VAL A 82 8.17 6.58 19.50
N LYS A 83 8.47 5.92 20.60
CA LYS A 83 8.93 4.53 20.69
C LYS A 83 8.05 3.75 21.67
N PHE A 84 8.15 2.44 21.67
CA PHE A 84 7.24 1.55 22.38
C PHE A 84 8.01 0.63 23.34
N LYS A 85 7.55 0.54 24.59
CA LYS A 85 7.98 -0.48 25.58
C LYS A 85 7.00 -1.66 25.68
N VAL A 86 5.92 -1.61 24.91
CA VAL A 86 4.85 -2.59 24.85
C VAL A 86 4.48 -2.82 23.38
N GLY A 87 3.92 -3.98 23.07
CA GLY A 87 3.40 -4.31 21.74
C GLY A 87 2.00 -4.90 21.87
N GLY A 88 1.28 -4.93 20.75
CA GLY A 88 -0.12 -5.35 20.69
C GLY A 88 -1.01 -4.31 20.02
N THR A 89 -2.32 -4.44 20.25
CA THR A 89 -3.34 -3.59 19.63
C THR A 89 -3.75 -2.46 20.54
N ILE A 90 -3.58 -1.23 20.08
CA ILE A 90 -4.14 -0.01 20.65
C ILE A 90 -5.48 0.21 19.98
N LYS A 91 -6.58 -0.09 20.68
CA LYS A 91 -7.93 0.14 20.19
C LYS A 91 -8.32 1.57 20.47
N LEU A 92 -8.59 2.34 19.43
CA LEU A 92 -8.93 3.74 19.56
C LEU A 92 -10.44 3.93 19.69
N ASP A 93 -10.84 4.78 20.62
CA ASP A 93 -12.23 5.24 20.74
C ASP A 93 -12.56 6.23 19.61
N LYS A 94 -11.56 7.01 19.18
CA LYS A 94 -11.63 7.94 18.06
C LYS A 94 -10.29 7.97 17.32
N ARG A 95 -10.29 8.16 16.01
CA ARG A 95 -9.07 8.39 15.21
C ARG A 95 -8.12 9.37 15.90
N ILE A 96 -6.82 9.04 15.96
CA ILE A 96 -5.80 10.01 16.37
C ILE A 96 -5.53 10.94 15.18
N LEU A 97 -5.74 12.24 15.38
CA LEU A 97 -5.32 13.29 14.45
C LEU A 97 -4.09 13.98 15.02
N VAL A 98 -2.97 13.92 14.31
CA VAL A 98 -1.72 14.59 14.65
C VAL A 98 -1.66 15.90 13.87
N GLU A 99 -1.56 17.01 14.60
CA GLU A 99 -1.57 18.36 14.03
C GLU A 99 -0.25 19.10 14.30
N SER A 100 0.70 18.45 14.96
CA SER A 100 2.04 18.97 15.20
C SER A 100 3.06 18.03 14.58
N GLY A 101 3.77 18.55 13.57
CA GLY A 101 4.82 17.85 12.83
C GLY A 101 6.08 17.58 13.65
N ARG A 102 7.21 17.38 12.98
CA ARG A 102 8.49 17.00 13.61
C ARG A 102 8.37 15.74 14.47
N VAL A 103 7.83 14.68 13.88
CA VAL A 103 7.52 13.43 14.58
C VAL A 103 8.09 12.22 13.87
N THR A 104 8.68 11.32 14.64
CA THR A 104 8.97 9.95 14.21
C THR A 104 8.18 8.98 15.06
N ILE A 105 7.35 8.13 14.45
CA ILE A 105 6.77 6.95 15.10
C ILE A 105 7.59 5.74 14.67
N ASP A 106 8.37 5.19 15.58
CA ASP A 106 9.31 4.09 15.31
C ASP A 106 8.83 2.77 15.92
N GLY A 107 8.00 2.05 15.17
CA GLY A 107 7.41 0.78 15.57
C GLY A 107 8.41 -0.37 15.75
N LEU A 108 9.65 -0.25 15.26
CA LEU A 108 10.69 -1.26 15.50
C LEU A 108 10.97 -1.50 16.97
N SER A 109 10.80 -0.47 17.81
CA SER A 109 10.95 -0.61 19.25
C SER A 109 9.94 -1.57 19.89
N ALA A 110 8.80 -1.84 19.24
CA ALA A 110 7.82 -2.82 19.68
C ALA A 110 8.13 -4.25 19.20
N VAL A 111 9.15 -4.48 18.37
CA VAL A 111 9.46 -5.80 17.79
C VAL A 111 9.64 -6.90 18.84
N PRO A 112 10.39 -6.69 19.95
CA PRO A 112 10.50 -7.69 21.03
C PRO A 112 9.16 -8.00 21.73
N HIS A 113 8.13 -7.18 21.48
CA HIS A 113 6.80 -7.30 22.07
C HIS A 113 5.72 -7.68 21.03
N GLY A 114 6.12 -8.15 19.84
CA GLY A 114 5.19 -8.55 18.77
C GLY A 114 4.70 -7.41 17.87
N GLY A 115 5.29 -6.22 17.99
CA GLY A 115 4.97 -5.02 17.20
C GLY A 115 3.66 -4.32 17.61
N THR A 116 3.35 -3.20 16.96
CA THR A 116 2.20 -2.34 17.33
C THR A 116 1.14 -2.31 16.23
N THR A 117 -0.13 -2.46 16.63
CA THR A 117 -1.30 -2.21 15.77
C THR A 117 -2.14 -1.07 16.33
N VAL A 118 -2.44 -0.08 15.51
CA VAL A 118 -3.41 0.98 15.80
C VAL A 118 -4.73 0.62 15.15
N GLN A 119 -5.77 0.36 15.95
CA GLN A 119 -7.10 0.05 15.43
C GLN A 119 -8.00 1.28 15.55
N GLY A 120 -8.53 1.78 14.42
CA GLY A 120 -9.40 2.97 14.38
C GLY A 120 -8.82 4.17 13.61
N GLY A 121 -7.62 4.03 13.05
CA GLY A 121 -7.01 4.99 12.12
C GLY A 121 -6.07 6.01 12.78
N LEU A 122 -5.11 6.48 11.98
CA LEU A 122 -4.14 7.52 12.33
C LEU A 122 -4.06 8.54 11.19
N ALA A 123 -4.05 9.82 11.51
CA ALA A 123 -3.99 10.88 10.51
C ALA A 123 -3.00 11.98 10.89
N PHE A 124 -2.41 12.62 9.89
CA PHE A 124 -1.57 13.80 10.00
C PHE A 124 -2.20 14.92 9.19
N SER A 125 -2.39 16.09 9.81
CA SER A 125 -2.97 17.25 9.15
C SER A 125 -2.12 18.48 9.41
N GLY A 126 -1.75 19.23 8.35
CA GLY A 126 -0.95 20.43 8.50
C GLY A 126 0.46 20.17 9.06
N CYS A 127 0.98 18.94 8.93
CA CYS A 127 2.24 18.55 9.54
C CYS A 127 3.40 18.71 8.57
N GLU A 128 4.54 19.18 9.09
CA GLU A 128 5.83 19.10 8.39
C GLU A 128 6.74 18.06 9.05
N ASP A 129 7.57 17.38 8.26
CA ASP A 129 8.57 16.42 8.75
C ASP A 129 7.95 15.30 9.61
N VAL A 130 7.26 14.37 8.94
CA VAL A 130 6.65 13.19 9.56
C VAL A 130 7.34 11.93 9.07
N ILE A 131 7.71 11.04 9.99
CA ILE A 131 8.15 9.69 9.70
C ILE A 131 7.28 8.71 10.48
N VAL A 132 6.64 7.77 9.81
CA VAL A 132 5.91 6.66 10.44
C VAL A 132 6.46 5.37 9.89
N ARG A 133 6.88 4.46 10.78
CA ARG A 133 7.41 3.18 10.32
C ARG A 133 7.13 1.99 11.21
N HIS A 134 7.03 0.83 10.57
CA HIS A 134 6.88 -0.48 11.21
C HIS A 134 5.72 -0.56 12.22
N ILE A 135 4.61 0.10 11.91
CA ILE A 135 3.34 -0.07 12.63
C ILE A 135 2.28 -0.63 11.68
N ARG A 136 1.30 -1.30 12.26
CA ARG A 136 0.06 -1.66 11.58
C ARG A 136 -1.00 -0.62 11.91
N SER A 137 -1.83 -0.26 10.93
CA SER A 137 -3.07 0.48 11.17
C SER A 137 -4.23 -0.33 10.58
N ARG A 138 -5.33 -0.49 11.32
CA ARG A 138 -6.44 -1.38 10.93
C ARG A 138 -7.78 -0.69 11.18
N GLY A 139 -8.67 -0.77 10.20
CA GLY A 139 -9.99 -0.13 10.28
C GLY A 139 -9.89 1.40 10.33
N GLY A 140 -10.97 2.03 10.77
CA GLY A 140 -11.15 3.48 10.71
C GLY A 140 -11.84 3.91 9.42
N TYR A 141 -12.15 5.21 9.31
CA TYR A 141 -12.67 5.77 8.07
C TYR A 141 -11.58 5.69 7.00
N ASP A 142 -10.53 6.51 7.16
CA ASP A 142 -9.22 6.26 6.57
C ASP A 142 -8.31 5.62 7.60
N THR A 143 -7.59 4.60 7.17
CA THR A 143 -6.67 3.88 8.05
C THR A 143 -5.38 4.66 8.28
N MET A 144 -4.88 5.36 7.26
CA MET A 144 -3.74 6.28 7.34
C MET A 144 -3.99 7.51 6.47
N GLY A 145 -4.19 8.67 7.09
CA GLY A 145 -4.44 9.93 6.38
C GLY A 145 -3.26 10.89 6.43
N ILE A 146 -2.90 11.47 5.30
CA ILE A 146 -1.87 12.51 5.15
C ILE A 146 -2.51 13.70 4.45
N TYR A 147 -2.91 14.71 5.23
CA TYR A 147 -3.68 15.84 4.77
C TYR A 147 -2.86 17.13 4.89
N ASN A 148 -2.79 17.93 3.82
CA ASN A 148 -2.12 19.24 3.82
C ASN A 148 -0.74 19.23 4.52
N SER A 149 0.05 18.19 4.28
CA SER A 149 1.30 17.92 4.99
C SER A 149 2.49 17.94 4.04
N HIS A 150 3.69 18.10 4.59
CA HIS A 150 4.91 18.30 3.81
C HIS A 150 6.10 17.50 4.36
N ARG A 151 6.90 16.87 3.49
CA ARG A 151 8.04 16.01 3.85
C ARG A 151 7.61 14.85 4.76
N VAL A 152 6.85 13.93 4.18
CA VAL A 152 6.26 12.79 4.91
C VAL A 152 6.82 11.48 4.37
N LEU A 153 7.35 10.64 5.25
CA LEU A 153 7.78 9.29 4.93
C LEU A 153 6.94 8.27 5.70
N ILE A 154 6.21 7.44 4.96
CA ILE A 154 5.50 6.27 5.48
C ILE A 154 6.26 5.04 4.98
N ASP A 155 6.90 4.30 5.89
CA ASP A 155 7.86 3.26 5.55
C ASP A 155 7.54 1.96 6.31
N HIS A 156 7.36 0.83 5.60
CA HIS A 156 7.02 -0.45 6.22
C HIS A 156 5.78 -0.37 7.14
N VAL A 157 4.75 0.37 6.71
CA VAL A 157 3.45 0.39 7.38
C VAL A 157 2.53 -0.61 6.71
N SER A 158 1.72 -1.31 7.50
CA SER A 158 0.65 -2.17 6.96
C SER A 158 -0.72 -1.60 7.30
N THR A 159 -1.53 -1.34 6.28
CA THR A 159 -2.90 -0.84 6.41
C THR A 159 -3.91 -1.86 5.89
N ALA A 160 -5.02 -2.02 6.61
CA ALA A 160 -6.14 -2.80 6.10
C ALA A 160 -7.49 -2.36 6.65
N TRP A 161 -8.54 -2.68 5.90
CA TRP A 161 -9.95 -2.55 6.30
C TRP A 161 -10.45 -1.12 6.51
N ALA A 162 -9.86 -0.13 5.84
CA ALA A 162 -10.40 1.23 5.80
C ALA A 162 -11.84 1.25 5.22
N LEU A 163 -12.68 2.17 5.70
CA LEU A 163 -14.01 2.41 5.10
C LEU A 163 -13.94 3.26 3.82
N ASP A 164 -13.03 4.25 3.74
CA ASP A 164 -12.78 5.05 2.52
C ASP A 164 -11.43 4.64 1.92
N GLU A 165 -10.28 5.08 2.47
CA GLU A 165 -8.94 4.74 1.96
C GLU A 165 -7.99 4.06 2.97
N ASN A 166 -7.28 3.03 2.51
CA ASN A 166 -6.20 2.40 3.28
C ASN A 166 -5.04 3.37 3.52
N ILE A 167 -4.61 4.13 2.50
CA ILE A 167 -3.73 5.31 2.65
C ILE A 167 -4.24 6.46 1.77
N ASP A 168 -4.55 7.61 2.38
CA ASP A 168 -4.94 8.83 1.67
C ASP A 168 -3.84 9.90 1.76
N VAL A 169 -3.40 10.40 0.61
CA VAL A 169 -2.48 11.52 0.45
C VAL A 169 -3.22 12.67 -0.22
N TRP A 170 -3.74 13.58 0.58
CA TRP A 170 -4.59 14.67 0.13
C TRP A 170 -3.92 16.02 0.39
N ASP A 171 -3.85 16.87 -0.65
CA ASP A 171 -3.28 18.22 -0.57
C ASP A 171 -1.84 18.29 -0.02
N SER A 172 -1.08 17.21 -0.14
CA SER A 172 0.23 17.05 0.52
C SER A 172 1.39 17.04 -0.47
N ARG A 173 2.57 17.47 -0.04
CA ARG A 173 3.75 17.57 -0.90
C ARG A 173 4.95 16.85 -0.32
N ASP A 174 5.80 16.29 -1.18
CA ASP A 174 7.00 15.56 -0.76
C ASP A 174 6.67 14.38 0.15
N VAL A 175 5.94 13.43 -0.41
CA VAL A 175 5.47 12.25 0.31
C VAL A 175 6.09 11.00 -0.30
N THR A 176 6.65 10.11 0.52
CA THR A 176 7.03 8.76 0.12
C THR A 176 6.18 7.73 0.87
N LEU A 177 5.56 6.82 0.12
CA LEU A 177 5.04 5.55 0.59
C LEU A 177 6.02 4.45 0.16
N ALA A 178 6.76 3.88 1.12
CA ALA A 178 7.82 2.91 0.88
C ALA A 178 7.47 1.58 1.56
N TRP A 179 7.57 0.46 0.84
CA TRP A 179 7.46 -0.88 1.43
C TRP A 179 6.16 -1.10 2.25
N CYS A 180 5.08 -0.41 1.89
CA CYS A 180 3.81 -0.47 2.62
C CYS A 180 2.90 -1.58 2.08
N ILE A 181 2.08 -2.15 2.96
CA ILE A 181 0.93 -3.00 2.57
C ILE A 181 -0.33 -2.14 2.63
N MET A 182 -1.14 -2.19 1.56
CA MET A 182 -2.45 -1.54 1.46
C MET A 182 -3.49 -2.59 1.04
N ALA A 183 -4.25 -3.10 2.01
CA ALA A 183 -5.02 -4.32 1.81
C ALA A 183 -6.49 -4.23 2.19
N GLU A 184 -7.34 -4.95 1.46
CA GLU A 184 -8.70 -5.30 1.89
C GLU A 184 -9.52 -4.11 2.41
N GLY A 185 -9.57 -2.98 1.67
CA GLY A 185 -10.52 -1.91 2.01
C GLY A 185 -11.94 -2.48 2.19
N ALA A 186 -12.73 -1.93 3.09
CA ALA A 186 -14.05 -2.43 3.42
C ALA A 186 -15.01 -2.29 2.25
N VAL A 187 -15.77 -3.34 1.93
CA VAL A 187 -16.74 -3.30 0.82
C VAL A 187 -18.09 -2.74 1.26
N GLU A 188 -18.37 -2.67 2.55
CA GLU A 188 -19.64 -2.19 3.10
C GLU A 188 -19.40 -1.01 4.05
N GLY A 189 -20.43 -0.18 4.25
CA GLY A 189 -20.45 0.88 5.27
C GLY A 189 -20.19 2.30 4.76
N HIS A 190 -19.59 2.46 3.58
CA HIS A 190 -19.30 3.77 3.01
C HIS A 190 -20.51 4.38 2.27
N GLU A 191 -20.73 5.69 2.36
CA GLU A 191 -21.92 6.37 1.83
C GLU A 191 -22.01 6.41 0.30
N LYS A 192 -20.85 6.34 -0.37
CA LYS A 192 -20.72 6.21 -1.83
C LYS A 192 -21.02 4.79 -2.35
N GLY A 193 -21.35 3.82 -1.49
CA GLY A 193 -21.56 2.42 -1.82
C GLY A 193 -20.29 1.59 -1.62
N PRO A 194 -20.12 0.44 -2.30
CA PRO A 194 -18.94 -0.39 -2.13
C PRO A 194 -17.61 0.34 -2.30
N HIS A 195 -16.77 0.32 -1.24
CA HIS A 195 -15.62 1.22 -1.14
C HIS A 195 -14.33 0.56 -0.61
N SER A 196 -13.77 -0.35 -1.40
CA SER A 196 -12.53 -1.05 -1.05
C SER A 196 -11.34 -0.43 -1.80
N MET A 197 -10.65 0.54 -1.18
CA MET A 197 -9.65 1.36 -1.86
C MET A 197 -8.23 1.16 -1.31
N GLY A 198 -7.25 1.05 -2.22
CA GLY A 198 -5.83 0.94 -1.88
C GLY A 198 -5.20 2.27 -1.43
N SER A 199 -5.04 3.21 -2.36
CA SER A 199 -4.54 4.54 -2.05
C SER A 199 -5.09 5.62 -2.97
N LEU A 200 -5.47 6.75 -2.38
CA LEU A 200 -5.80 8.00 -3.06
C LEU A 200 -4.64 8.98 -2.92
N GLN A 201 -4.23 9.59 -4.03
CA GLN A 201 -3.25 10.67 -4.06
C GLN A 201 -3.86 11.85 -4.81
N ALA A 202 -4.48 12.79 -4.08
CA ALA A 202 -5.39 13.78 -4.66
C ALA A 202 -5.42 15.12 -3.89
N GLY A 203 -6.47 15.93 -4.07
CA GLY A 203 -6.68 17.23 -3.42
C GLY A 203 -5.86 18.37 -4.01
N GLY A 204 -4.67 18.06 -4.50
CA GLY A 204 -3.62 19.00 -4.88
C GLY A 204 -2.24 18.53 -4.44
N SER A 205 -2.12 17.23 -4.15
CA SER A 205 -0.85 16.60 -3.83
C SER A 205 0.13 16.71 -5.00
N ALA A 206 1.41 16.84 -4.66
CA ALA A 206 2.49 17.04 -5.63
C ALA A 206 3.77 16.37 -5.11
N ARG A 207 4.57 15.79 -6.00
CA ARG A 207 5.81 15.09 -5.62
C ARG A 207 5.55 13.97 -4.62
N VAL A 208 4.88 12.91 -5.10
CA VAL A 208 4.56 11.71 -4.31
C VAL A 208 5.25 10.49 -4.91
N THR A 209 6.05 9.79 -4.11
CA THR A 209 6.67 8.51 -4.47
C THR A 209 5.91 7.36 -3.81
N THR A 210 5.59 6.33 -4.56
CA THR A 210 5.05 5.05 -4.10
C THR A 210 5.93 3.95 -4.64
N HIS A 211 6.74 3.32 -3.79
CA HIS A 211 7.66 2.28 -4.24
C HIS A 211 7.73 1.06 -3.33
N HIS A 212 7.89 -0.10 -3.97
CA HIS A 212 7.96 -1.41 -3.31
C HIS A 212 6.76 -1.72 -2.39
N CYS A 213 5.60 -1.12 -2.65
CA CYS A 213 4.39 -1.37 -1.90
C CYS A 213 3.63 -2.59 -2.44
N LEU A 214 2.83 -3.22 -1.58
CA LEU A 214 1.88 -4.27 -1.92
C LEU A 214 0.45 -3.73 -1.82
N PHE A 215 -0.22 -3.65 -2.95
CA PHE A 215 -1.67 -3.43 -3.04
C PHE A 215 -2.36 -4.79 -3.21
N THR A 216 -3.28 -5.15 -2.30
CA THR A 216 -3.87 -6.51 -2.35
C THR A 216 -5.32 -6.57 -1.88
N GLY A 217 -6.17 -7.24 -2.66
CA GLY A 217 -7.55 -7.51 -2.26
C GLY A 217 -8.42 -6.25 -2.15
N ASN A 218 -8.08 -5.18 -2.87
CA ASN A 218 -8.88 -3.96 -2.97
C ASN A 218 -9.76 -4.00 -4.23
N LEU A 219 -10.92 -3.34 -4.19
CA LEU A 219 -11.75 -3.15 -5.40
C LEU A 219 -11.11 -2.17 -6.38
N ASP A 220 -10.52 -1.08 -5.90
CA ASP A 220 -10.10 0.02 -6.77
C ASP A 220 -8.93 0.82 -6.15
N ARG A 221 -8.47 1.83 -6.89
CA ARG A 221 -7.46 2.80 -6.45
C ARG A 221 -6.16 2.12 -6.01
N ASN A 222 -5.52 1.40 -6.92
CA ASN A 222 -4.26 0.69 -6.64
C ASN A 222 -3.07 1.21 -7.48
N PRO A 223 -2.58 2.45 -7.30
CA PRO A 223 -3.22 3.60 -6.65
C PRO A 223 -4.17 4.35 -7.61
N ILE A 224 -4.91 5.35 -7.11
CA ILE A 224 -5.45 6.43 -7.95
C ILE A 224 -4.67 7.73 -7.69
N ILE A 225 -4.29 8.42 -8.75
CA ILE A 225 -3.72 9.77 -8.71
C ILE A 225 -4.71 10.69 -9.39
N ALA A 226 -5.20 11.68 -8.65
CA ALA A 226 -6.20 12.62 -9.14
C ALA A 226 -5.78 14.07 -8.95
N GLY A 227 -6.19 14.91 -9.88
CA GLY A 227 -5.87 16.33 -9.86
C GLY A 227 -6.56 17.09 -8.73
N PRO A 228 -6.19 18.36 -8.51
CA PRO A 228 -6.76 19.16 -7.45
C PRO A 228 -8.24 19.47 -7.67
N THR A 229 -8.95 19.69 -6.57
CA THR A 229 -10.35 20.16 -6.59
C THR A 229 -10.46 21.70 -6.53
N VAL A 230 -9.33 22.38 -6.31
CA VAL A 230 -9.18 23.84 -6.27
C VAL A 230 -8.03 24.27 -7.20
N LYS A 231 -7.88 25.57 -7.47
CA LYS A 231 -6.81 26.06 -8.35
C LYS A 231 -5.44 25.54 -7.87
N PRO A 232 -4.60 24.96 -8.76
CA PRO A 232 -3.28 24.45 -8.44
C PRO A 232 -2.45 25.44 -7.62
N LYS A 233 -1.99 25.01 -6.43
CA LYS A 233 -1.19 25.84 -5.51
C LYS A 233 0.31 25.83 -5.82
N TYR A 234 0.78 24.80 -6.52
CA TYR A 234 2.18 24.65 -6.93
C TYR A 234 2.35 24.89 -8.44
N PRO A 235 3.58 25.21 -8.91
CA PRO A 235 3.92 25.13 -10.33
C PRO A 235 3.46 23.81 -10.94
N LEU A 236 2.94 23.84 -12.18
CA LEU A 236 2.44 22.64 -12.84
C LEU A 236 3.50 21.54 -12.95
N ASP A 237 4.77 21.94 -13.03
CA ASP A 237 5.90 21.03 -13.07
C ASP A 237 6.12 20.25 -11.78
N ASP A 238 5.53 20.63 -10.66
CA ASP A 238 5.65 19.92 -9.38
C ASP A 238 4.62 18.80 -9.20
N TYR A 239 3.57 18.71 -10.03
CA TYR A 239 2.58 17.61 -9.98
C TYR A 239 3.16 16.32 -10.58
N ARG A 240 4.26 15.86 -9.99
CA ARG A 240 5.02 14.65 -10.34
C ARG A 240 4.74 13.54 -9.35
N PHE A 241 4.67 12.33 -9.88
CA PHE A 241 4.38 11.13 -9.12
C PHE A 241 5.27 10.00 -9.61
N ASP A 242 5.89 9.27 -8.69
CA ASP A 242 6.68 8.09 -9.01
C ASP A 242 5.96 6.86 -8.46
N VAL A 243 5.54 5.96 -9.33
CA VAL A 243 4.93 4.67 -8.96
C VAL A 243 5.83 3.58 -9.48
N VAL A 244 6.75 3.14 -8.63
CA VAL A 244 7.92 2.34 -9.04
C VAL A 244 8.00 1.02 -8.28
N ASN A 245 8.12 -0.10 -8.99
CA ASN A 245 8.38 -1.41 -8.38
C ASN A 245 7.37 -1.90 -7.35
N ASN A 246 6.09 -1.55 -7.52
CA ASN A 246 5.02 -2.03 -6.64
C ASN A 246 4.46 -3.38 -7.13
N VAL A 247 3.86 -4.13 -6.21
CA VAL A 247 3.07 -5.33 -6.52
C VAL A 247 1.59 -5.01 -6.35
N ILE A 248 0.80 -5.27 -7.40
CA ILE A 248 -0.65 -5.07 -7.39
C ILE A 248 -1.33 -6.42 -7.63
N TYR A 249 -2.04 -6.91 -6.62
CA TYR A 249 -2.59 -8.27 -6.59
C TYR A 249 -4.09 -8.33 -6.29
N ASN A 250 -4.80 -9.26 -6.95
CA ASN A 250 -6.21 -9.57 -6.71
C ASN A 250 -7.12 -8.33 -6.63
N TYR A 251 -7.12 -7.54 -7.70
CA TYR A 251 -7.82 -6.26 -7.81
C TYR A 251 -8.98 -6.33 -8.81
N TRP A 252 -10.03 -5.54 -8.59
CA TRP A 252 -11.09 -5.37 -9.59
C TRP A 252 -10.75 -4.27 -10.61
N ASN A 253 -10.40 -3.08 -10.13
CA ASN A 253 -9.77 -2.00 -10.88
C ASN A 253 -8.35 -1.79 -10.33
N SER A 254 -7.40 -1.59 -11.23
CA SER A 254 -5.98 -1.46 -10.88
C SER A 254 -5.61 0.02 -10.63
N SER A 255 -4.69 0.59 -11.42
CA SER A 255 -4.21 1.96 -11.28
C SER A 255 -4.99 2.93 -12.16
N LYS A 256 -5.24 4.16 -11.66
CA LYS A 256 -6.01 5.21 -12.34
C LYS A 256 -5.36 6.57 -12.22
N PHE A 257 -5.31 7.32 -13.33
CA PHE A 257 -4.63 8.61 -13.39
C PHE A 257 -5.51 9.64 -14.07
N THR A 258 -5.73 10.78 -13.42
CA THR A 258 -6.48 11.91 -13.99
C THR A 258 -5.57 13.11 -14.25
N GLY A 259 -6.11 14.20 -14.83
CA GLY A 259 -5.30 15.39 -15.10
C GLY A 259 -4.64 15.99 -13.86
N TYR A 260 -3.64 16.85 -14.09
CA TYR A 260 -2.66 17.32 -13.11
C TYR A 260 -1.81 16.20 -12.50
N ALA A 261 -1.35 15.28 -13.35
CA ALA A 261 -0.44 14.22 -12.95
C ALA A 261 0.58 13.93 -14.05
N ARG A 262 1.87 14.05 -13.73
CA ARG A 262 2.98 13.51 -14.50
C ARG A 262 3.55 12.33 -13.75
N ILE A 263 3.48 11.14 -14.35
CA ILE A 263 3.69 9.90 -13.62
C ILE A 263 4.82 9.11 -14.27
N ASN A 264 5.86 8.79 -13.50
CA ASN A 264 6.77 7.71 -13.83
C ASN A 264 6.17 6.41 -13.28
N PHE A 265 5.63 5.57 -14.16
CA PHE A 265 5.04 4.28 -13.82
C PHE A 265 5.96 3.16 -14.29
N VAL A 266 6.86 2.70 -13.41
CA VAL A 266 8.04 1.91 -13.84
C VAL A 266 8.19 0.61 -13.04
N GLY A 267 8.41 -0.51 -13.72
CA GLY A 267 8.81 -1.76 -13.07
C GLY A 267 7.78 -2.37 -12.12
N ASN A 268 6.49 -2.03 -12.24
CA ASN A 268 5.44 -2.57 -11.39
C ASN A 268 5.02 -3.97 -11.86
N PHE A 269 4.60 -4.82 -10.93
CA PHE A 269 4.19 -6.20 -11.19
C PHE A 269 2.71 -6.41 -10.83
N PHE A 270 1.88 -6.60 -11.86
CA PHE A 270 0.47 -6.93 -11.71
C PHE A 270 0.26 -8.43 -11.71
N ARG A 271 -0.32 -8.96 -10.63
CA ARG A 271 -0.63 -10.39 -10.52
C ARG A 271 -2.13 -10.58 -10.34
N PRO A 272 -2.84 -11.26 -11.26
CA PRO A 272 -4.25 -11.53 -11.07
C PRO A 272 -4.45 -12.56 -9.94
N GLY A 273 -5.49 -12.35 -9.14
CA GLY A 273 -5.97 -13.30 -8.14
C GLY A 273 -7.38 -13.83 -8.47
N PRO A 274 -8.00 -14.61 -7.58
CA PRO A 274 -9.30 -15.26 -7.82
C PRO A 274 -10.43 -14.31 -8.21
N ASP A 275 -10.41 -13.07 -7.72
CA ASP A 275 -11.47 -12.08 -7.95
C ASP A 275 -11.06 -10.99 -8.96
N SER A 276 -9.89 -11.15 -9.59
CA SER A 276 -9.38 -10.14 -10.52
C SER A 276 -10.24 -9.96 -11.76
N SER A 277 -10.40 -8.70 -12.20
CA SER A 277 -11.07 -8.40 -13.46
C SER A 277 -10.11 -8.42 -14.64
N LEU A 278 -9.93 -9.58 -15.29
CA LEU A 278 -9.04 -9.69 -16.46
C LEU A 278 -9.51 -8.85 -17.66
N GLY A 279 -10.80 -8.51 -17.73
CA GLY A 279 -11.35 -7.63 -18.77
C GLY A 279 -10.97 -6.15 -18.61
N LYS A 280 -10.30 -5.76 -17.52
CA LYS A 280 -9.93 -4.36 -17.25
C LYS A 280 -8.42 -4.15 -17.34
N PRO A 281 -7.98 -2.99 -17.86
CA PRO A 281 -6.58 -2.66 -18.04
C PRO A 281 -5.91 -2.35 -16.69
N GLU A 282 -4.62 -2.63 -16.63
CA GLU A 282 -3.75 -2.47 -15.48
C GLU A 282 -3.47 -0.98 -15.18
N ILE A 283 -3.38 -0.16 -16.23
CA ILE A 283 -3.15 1.28 -16.15
C ILE A 283 -4.29 2.01 -16.86
N ASN A 284 -5.01 2.88 -16.15
CA ASN A 284 -6.15 3.61 -16.68
C ASN A 284 -5.86 5.12 -16.66
N ILE A 285 -5.65 5.72 -17.82
CA ILE A 285 -5.51 7.17 -17.97
C ILE A 285 -6.89 7.75 -18.29
N ILE A 286 -7.33 8.70 -17.48
CA ILE A 286 -8.65 9.32 -17.57
C ILE A 286 -8.42 10.82 -17.76
N PRO A 287 -8.48 11.35 -19.00
CA PRO A 287 -8.30 12.77 -19.31
C PRO A 287 -9.45 13.69 -18.82
N LYS A 288 -9.87 13.49 -17.58
CA LYS A 288 -10.87 14.29 -16.88
C LYS A 288 -10.16 15.13 -15.84
N HIS A 289 -10.41 16.43 -15.86
CA HIS A 289 -9.82 17.38 -14.93
C HIS A 289 -10.60 18.68 -14.91
N GLN A 290 -10.58 19.34 -13.75
CA GLN A 290 -11.09 20.69 -13.63
C GLN A 290 -10.20 21.64 -14.45
N ARG A 291 -10.82 22.59 -15.14
CA ARG A 291 -10.12 23.67 -15.83
C ARG A 291 -10.31 24.95 -15.02
N TRP A 292 -9.22 25.68 -14.81
CA TRP A 292 -9.23 27.05 -14.34
C TRP A 292 -8.81 27.94 -15.50
N GLU A 293 -9.29 29.18 -15.56
CA GLU A 293 -9.20 30.07 -16.73
C GLU A 293 -7.84 29.97 -17.47
N ASP A 294 -6.74 30.11 -16.73
CA ASP A 294 -5.38 30.06 -17.29
C ASP A 294 -4.57 28.82 -16.89
N VAL A 295 -5.20 27.84 -16.24
CA VAL A 295 -4.49 26.67 -15.70
C VAL A 295 -5.20 25.38 -16.13
N ARG A 296 -4.52 24.60 -16.96
CA ARG A 296 -4.92 23.28 -17.43
C ARG A 296 -3.71 22.36 -17.49
N MET A 297 -3.88 21.10 -17.07
CA MET A 297 -2.88 20.05 -17.24
C MET A 297 -3.53 18.70 -17.49
N ASP A 298 -3.32 18.16 -18.69
CA ASP A 298 -3.68 16.80 -19.02
C ASP A 298 -2.73 15.80 -18.31
N PRO A 299 -3.19 14.57 -18.00
CA PRO A 299 -2.32 13.56 -17.40
C PRO A 299 -1.25 13.11 -18.40
N GLN A 300 -0.03 12.87 -17.94
CA GLN A 300 1.01 12.26 -18.75
C GLN A 300 1.68 11.12 -17.98
N VAL A 301 1.88 9.98 -18.65
CA VAL A 301 2.48 8.78 -18.04
C VAL A 301 3.67 8.32 -18.85
N PHE A 302 4.82 8.19 -18.20
CA PHE A 302 5.95 7.41 -18.69
C PHE A 302 5.81 5.98 -18.18
N CYS A 303 5.73 5.01 -19.10
CA CYS A 303 5.60 3.58 -18.79
C CYS A 303 6.85 2.83 -19.24
N GLU A 304 7.47 2.07 -18.34
CA GLU A 304 8.63 1.22 -18.67
C GLU A 304 8.72 0.01 -17.74
N GLY A 305 9.03 -1.17 -18.29
CA GLY A 305 9.34 -2.40 -17.56
C GLY A 305 8.22 -2.96 -16.69
N ASN A 306 6.95 -2.56 -16.92
CA ASN A 306 5.84 -3.08 -16.14
C ASN A 306 5.41 -4.45 -16.67
N LEU A 307 5.06 -5.38 -15.79
CA LEU A 307 4.58 -6.72 -16.17
C LEU A 307 3.20 -6.98 -15.61
N GLY A 308 2.35 -7.64 -16.40
CA GLY A 308 0.99 -7.96 -16.03
C GLY A 308 0.30 -8.88 -17.03
N PRO A 309 -0.98 -9.24 -16.80
CA PRO A 309 -1.74 -10.09 -17.71
C PRO A 309 -1.71 -9.69 -19.20
N ARG A 310 -1.69 -8.39 -19.53
CA ARG A 310 -1.59 -7.92 -20.94
C ARG A 310 -0.18 -7.74 -21.46
N ARG A 311 0.82 -7.74 -20.56
CA ARG A 311 2.24 -7.67 -20.90
C ARG A 311 2.99 -8.66 -20.00
N PRO A 312 2.87 -9.97 -20.29
CA PRO A 312 3.50 -11.02 -19.46
C PRO A 312 5.03 -11.04 -19.54
N SER A 313 5.63 -10.39 -20.54
CA SER A 313 7.07 -10.39 -20.80
C SER A 313 7.52 -9.08 -21.46
N ASP A 314 8.83 -8.84 -21.45
CA ASP A 314 9.42 -7.57 -21.89
C ASP A 314 9.52 -7.39 -23.43
N ASP A 315 9.20 -8.43 -24.20
CA ASP A 315 9.16 -8.42 -25.67
C ASP A 315 7.89 -7.76 -26.25
N LEU A 316 6.90 -7.46 -25.39
CA LEU A 316 5.67 -6.79 -25.77
C LEU A 316 5.73 -5.28 -25.50
N ASP A 317 4.91 -4.53 -26.24
CA ASP A 317 4.80 -3.08 -26.11
C ASP A 317 4.42 -2.68 -24.67
N GLU A 318 5.17 -1.74 -24.09
CA GLU A 318 4.93 -1.12 -22.77
C GLU A 318 3.50 -0.61 -22.63
N LEU A 319 2.91 -0.13 -23.74
CA LEU A 319 1.57 0.43 -23.74
C LEU A 319 0.47 -0.65 -23.71
N SER A 320 0.77 -1.94 -23.90
CA SER A 320 -0.22 -3.03 -23.91
C SER A 320 -1.09 -3.12 -22.62
N LEU A 321 -0.59 -2.56 -21.52
CA LEU A 321 -1.23 -2.52 -20.20
C LEU A 321 -2.13 -1.28 -19.99
N VAL A 322 -2.07 -0.30 -20.90
CA VAL A 322 -2.62 1.04 -20.73
C VAL A 322 -4.02 1.14 -21.36
N MET A 323 -4.90 1.94 -20.80
CA MET A 323 -6.13 2.36 -21.47
C MET A 323 -6.32 3.84 -21.25
N ILE A 324 -6.52 4.57 -22.33
CA ILE A 324 -6.77 6.01 -22.31
C ILE A 324 -8.25 6.21 -22.55
N TYR A 325 -8.99 6.70 -21.57
CA TYR A 325 -10.42 7.01 -21.67
C TYR A 325 -10.65 8.42 -22.25
N GLY A 326 -9.95 8.71 -23.35
CA GLY A 326 -10.05 9.96 -24.12
C GLY A 326 -11.22 9.97 -25.09
N THR A 327 -11.26 10.96 -25.99
CA THR A 327 -12.35 11.14 -26.94
C THR A 327 -12.39 9.99 -27.95
N GLU A 328 -11.23 9.60 -28.48
CA GLU A 328 -11.07 8.52 -29.47
C GLU A 328 -11.51 7.14 -28.93
N ASN A 329 -11.33 6.92 -27.63
CA ASN A 329 -11.57 5.63 -26.97
C ASN A 329 -12.86 5.59 -26.14
N ARG A 330 -13.71 6.61 -26.23
CA ARG A 330 -14.90 6.76 -25.36
C ARG A 330 -15.88 5.58 -25.46
N GLN A 331 -15.92 4.90 -26.60
CA GLN A 331 -16.76 3.71 -26.85
C GLN A 331 -15.95 2.41 -26.93
N SER A 332 -14.63 2.48 -26.84
CA SER A 332 -13.78 1.30 -26.98
C SER A 332 -13.68 0.52 -25.66
N LYS A 333 -13.62 -0.80 -25.78
CA LYS A 333 -13.32 -1.71 -24.66
C LYS A 333 -11.82 -1.96 -24.51
N TYR A 334 -11.01 -1.56 -25.50
CA TYR A 334 -9.57 -1.77 -25.56
C TYR A 334 -8.86 -0.47 -25.99
N GLY A 335 -7.63 -0.26 -25.55
CA GLY A 335 -6.86 0.94 -25.91
C GLY A 335 -6.44 0.89 -27.37
N ALA A 336 -7.22 1.51 -28.26
CA ALA A 336 -6.68 1.88 -29.56
C ALA A 336 -5.88 3.16 -29.36
N TYR A 337 -4.56 3.13 -29.59
CA TYR A 337 -3.72 4.32 -29.44
C TYR A 337 -3.64 5.04 -30.78
N GLY A 338 -4.55 6.00 -30.98
CA GLY A 338 -4.51 6.94 -32.09
C GLY A 338 -3.64 8.16 -31.78
N ALA A 339 -3.71 9.18 -32.64
CA ALA A 339 -2.90 10.40 -32.49
C ALA A 339 -3.19 11.15 -31.18
N GLU A 340 -4.41 11.06 -30.63
CA GLU A 340 -4.75 11.67 -29.32
C GLU A 340 -3.95 11.06 -28.17
N ALA A 341 -3.54 9.78 -28.27
CA ALA A 341 -2.83 9.07 -27.22
C ALA A 341 -1.46 9.67 -26.90
N GLU A 342 -0.75 10.19 -27.92
CA GLU A 342 0.61 10.72 -27.77
C GLU A 342 0.70 11.87 -26.76
N GLN A 343 -0.36 12.66 -26.57
CA GLN A 343 -0.32 13.75 -25.60
C GLN A 343 -0.30 13.27 -24.14
N TYR A 344 -0.81 12.05 -23.89
CA TYR A 344 -0.93 11.45 -22.56
C TYR A 344 0.21 10.48 -22.23
N ILE A 345 1.06 10.17 -23.21
CA ILE A 345 2.19 9.27 -23.06
C ILE A 345 3.48 10.07 -23.13
N ALA A 346 4.30 9.99 -22.09
CA ALA A 346 5.64 10.54 -22.11
C ALA A 346 6.63 9.50 -22.63
N ARG A 347 7.51 9.92 -23.54
CA ARG A 347 8.58 9.07 -24.11
C ARG A 347 9.89 9.11 -23.33
N LYS A 348 9.98 9.97 -22.32
CA LYS A 348 11.11 10.09 -21.41
C LYS A 348 10.58 10.19 -19.97
N PRO A 349 11.32 9.67 -18.98
CA PRO A 349 10.93 9.82 -17.59
C PRO A 349 10.89 11.31 -17.22
N PHE A 350 9.94 11.66 -16.37
CA PHE A 350 9.92 12.98 -15.74
C PHE A 350 11.07 13.04 -14.74
N GLY A 351 11.90 14.08 -14.84
CA GLY A 351 12.98 14.28 -13.88
C GLY A 351 12.47 14.57 -12.46
N GLY A 352 13.38 14.81 -11.53
CA GLY A 352 13.09 15.22 -10.16
C GLY A 352 14.37 15.68 -9.47
N PRO A 353 14.29 16.09 -8.19
CA PRO A 353 15.47 16.23 -7.35
C PRO A 353 16.28 14.92 -7.39
N GLU A 354 17.61 15.00 -7.57
CA GLU A 354 18.47 13.82 -7.71
C GLU A 354 18.39 12.88 -6.49
N ASP A 355 18.18 13.45 -5.31
CA ASP A 355 18.03 12.74 -4.03
C ASP A 355 16.64 12.08 -3.85
N ALA A 356 15.68 12.37 -4.73
CA ALA A 356 14.35 11.76 -4.73
C ALA A 356 14.18 10.64 -5.77
N VAL A 357 15.15 10.42 -6.66
CA VAL A 357 15.02 9.45 -7.75
C VAL A 357 15.07 8.02 -7.21
N ILE A 358 14.04 7.23 -7.52
CA ILE A 358 14.06 5.77 -7.30
C ILE A 358 14.77 5.10 -8.48
N LYS A 359 15.77 4.27 -8.19
CA LYS A 359 16.40 3.43 -9.21
C LYS A 359 15.49 2.22 -9.47
N PRO A 360 14.88 2.10 -10.66
CA PRO A 360 13.98 0.99 -10.94
C PRO A 360 14.73 -0.33 -11.04
N GLN A 361 14.05 -1.40 -10.66
CA GLN A 361 14.47 -2.78 -10.84
C GLN A 361 13.54 -3.50 -11.85
N PRO A 362 13.94 -4.63 -12.43
CA PRO A 362 13.02 -5.49 -13.19
C PRO A 362 11.79 -5.88 -12.36
N ALA A 363 10.60 -5.87 -12.95
CA ALA A 363 9.34 -6.09 -12.22
C ALA A 363 9.29 -7.45 -11.48
N GLU A 364 9.85 -8.52 -12.04
CA GLU A 364 9.93 -9.82 -11.34
C GLU A 364 10.87 -9.82 -10.13
N GLN A 365 11.94 -9.02 -10.18
CA GLN A 365 12.84 -8.84 -9.05
C GLN A 365 12.11 -8.05 -7.95
N ALA A 366 11.46 -6.95 -8.32
CA ALA A 366 10.63 -6.16 -7.42
C ALA A 366 9.55 -7.03 -6.76
N TYR A 367 8.85 -7.87 -7.53
CA TYR A 367 7.85 -8.81 -7.00
C TYR A 367 8.39 -9.67 -5.86
N ARG A 368 9.56 -10.29 -6.04
CA ARG A 368 10.19 -11.13 -5.02
C ARG A 368 10.56 -10.31 -3.78
N GLN A 369 11.25 -9.19 -3.98
CA GLN A 369 11.69 -8.33 -2.87
C GLN A 369 10.50 -7.80 -2.05
N VAL A 370 9.43 -7.34 -2.71
CA VAL A 370 8.22 -6.86 -2.04
C VAL A 370 7.66 -7.96 -1.14
N LEU A 371 7.45 -9.17 -1.66
CA LEU A 371 6.91 -10.26 -0.83
C LEU A 371 7.82 -10.66 0.34
N ASP A 372 9.11 -10.47 0.21
CA ASP A 372 10.08 -10.78 1.26
C ASP A 372 10.16 -9.70 2.34
N GLN A 373 9.97 -8.42 1.98
CA GLN A 373 10.33 -7.29 2.85
C GLN A 373 9.15 -6.38 3.28
N VAL A 374 8.09 -6.28 2.47
CA VAL A 374 6.96 -5.34 2.68
C VAL A 374 6.26 -5.48 4.05
N GLY A 375 5.71 -4.36 4.53
CA GLY A 375 4.82 -4.29 5.68
C GLY A 375 5.53 -4.11 7.02
N ALA A 376 4.75 -4.09 8.10
CA ALA A 376 5.29 -3.86 9.43
C ALA A 376 6.01 -5.09 9.98
N TRP A 377 7.07 -4.87 10.75
CA TRP A 377 7.83 -5.94 11.40
C TRP A 377 7.65 -5.92 12.92
N PRO A 378 7.52 -7.09 13.58
CA PRO A 378 7.24 -8.38 12.94
C PRO A 378 5.87 -8.37 12.27
N ARG A 379 5.77 -9.14 11.19
CA ARG A 379 4.51 -9.34 10.45
C ARG A 379 3.52 -10.09 11.34
N ASP A 380 2.31 -9.58 11.45
CA ASP A 380 1.22 -10.25 12.15
C ASP A 380 0.65 -11.41 11.30
N GLU A 381 -0.40 -12.06 11.80
CA GLU A 381 -1.10 -13.10 11.04
C GLU A 381 -1.73 -12.58 9.74
N VAL A 382 -2.16 -11.32 9.72
CA VAL A 382 -2.81 -10.69 8.57
C VAL A 382 -1.80 -10.48 7.44
N ASP A 383 -0.66 -9.86 7.74
CA ASP A 383 0.40 -9.60 6.77
C ASP A 383 0.99 -10.90 6.22
N ARG A 384 1.21 -11.91 7.08
CA ARG A 384 1.67 -13.24 6.66
C ARG A 384 0.66 -13.93 5.75
N ARG A 385 -0.62 -13.88 6.09
CA ARG A 385 -1.71 -14.41 5.25
C ARG A 385 -1.76 -13.71 3.90
N LEU A 386 -1.68 -12.38 3.87
CA LEU A 386 -1.71 -11.60 2.64
C LEU A 386 -0.60 -12.02 1.69
N ILE A 387 0.64 -12.10 2.19
CA ILE A 387 1.80 -12.52 1.39
C ILE A 387 1.64 -13.95 0.88
N HIS A 388 1.18 -14.87 1.74
CA HIS A 388 0.88 -16.24 1.35
C HIS A 388 -0.18 -16.28 0.24
N GLU A 389 -1.24 -15.48 0.34
CA GLU A 389 -2.28 -15.41 -0.69
C GLU A 389 -1.75 -14.86 -2.03
N VAL A 390 -0.82 -13.90 -2.03
CA VAL A 390 -0.18 -13.46 -3.28
C VAL A 390 0.61 -14.60 -3.93
N ARG A 391 1.41 -15.33 -3.14
CA ARG A 391 2.23 -16.45 -3.63
C ARG A 391 1.35 -17.55 -4.23
N GLU A 392 0.35 -17.98 -3.46
CA GLU A 392 -0.55 -19.08 -3.81
C GLU A 392 -1.70 -18.69 -4.75
N LYS A 393 -1.79 -17.43 -5.17
CA LYS A 393 -2.91 -16.89 -5.97
C LYS A 393 -4.28 -17.16 -5.31
N LYS A 394 -4.38 -16.92 -4.00
CA LYS A 394 -5.60 -17.07 -3.17
C LYS A 394 -6.12 -15.70 -2.68
N GLY A 395 -7.15 -15.73 -1.83
CA GLY A 395 -7.70 -14.54 -1.18
C GLY A 395 -8.94 -13.99 -1.88
N LYS A 396 -9.56 -12.99 -1.24
CA LYS A 396 -10.82 -12.39 -1.67
C LYS A 396 -10.78 -10.88 -1.56
N ILE A 397 -11.31 -10.17 -2.56
CA ILE A 397 -11.45 -8.71 -2.49
C ILE A 397 -12.32 -8.31 -1.30
N GLY A 398 -11.80 -7.42 -0.45
CA GLY A 398 -12.45 -6.94 0.78
C GLY A 398 -12.98 -8.05 1.68
N ARG A 399 -12.37 -9.24 1.60
CA ARG A 399 -12.80 -10.49 2.26
C ARG A 399 -14.21 -11.01 1.95
N VAL A 400 -14.97 -10.31 1.11
CA VAL A 400 -16.30 -10.75 0.65
C VAL A 400 -16.26 -11.39 -0.74
N GLY A 401 -15.21 -11.14 -1.52
CA GLY A 401 -15.04 -11.68 -2.86
C GLY A 401 -16.17 -11.29 -3.81
N PRO A 402 -16.67 -12.17 -4.70
CA PRO A 402 -17.65 -11.80 -5.72
C PRO A 402 -18.97 -11.22 -5.18
N ARG A 403 -19.26 -11.46 -3.89
CA ARG A 403 -20.42 -10.89 -3.17
C ARG A 403 -20.45 -9.36 -3.20
N TRP A 404 -19.32 -8.67 -3.42
CA TRP A 404 -19.29 -7.21 -3.56
C TRP A 404 -20.28 -6.69 -4.63
N ARG A 405 -20.56 -7.49 -5.68
CA ARG A 405 -21.51 -7.12 -6.74
C ARG A 405 -22.96 -7.09 -6.23
N GLN A 406 -23.33 -8.05 -5.39
CA GLN A 406 -24.66 -8.08 -4.78
C GLN A 406 -24.84 -6.87 -3.86
N ILE A 407 -23.81 -6.54 -3.07
CA ILE A 407 -23.78 -5.35 -2.22
C ILE A 407 -23.95 -4.07 -3.07
N TYR A 408 -23.28 -4.01 -4.22
CA TYR A 408 -23.44 -2.90 -5.17
C TYR A 408 -24.88 -2.77 -5.71
N GLU A 409 -25.47 -3.87 -6.17
CA GLU A 409 -26.83 -3.88 -6.71
C GLU A 409 -27.88 -3.46 -5.67
N GLU A 410 -27.75 -3.98 -4.44
CA GLU A 410 -28.61 -3.59 -3.31
C GLU A 410 -28.47 -2.10 -2.98
N PHE A 411 -27.25 -1.58 -2.98
CA PHE A 411 -26.99 -0.16 -2.78
C PHE A 411 -27.66 0.71 -3.86
N GLN A 412 -27.54 0.33 -5.13
CA GLN A 412 -28.19 1.05 -6.24
C GLN A 412 -29.72 0.99 -6.17
N ARG A 413 -30.29 -0.14 -5.72
CA ARG A 413 -31.73 -0.27 -5.49
C ARG A 413 -32.20 0.71 -4.41
N LYS A 414 -31.55 0.71 -3.24
CA LYS A 414 -31.88 1.62 -2.13
C LYS A 414 -31.77 3.11 -2.52
N ARG A 415 -30.75 3.47 -3.31
CA ARG A 415 -30.62 4.86 -3.83
C ARG A 415 -31.77 5.27 -4.74
N ARG A 416 -32.22 4.37 -5.63
CA ARG A 416 -33.36 4.63 -6.53
C ARG A 416 -34.66 4.80 -5.74
N GLU A 417 -34.91 3.93 -4.75
CA GLU A 417 -36.07 4.03 -3.87
C GLU A 417 -36.10 5.36 -3.09
N LYS A 418 -34.95 5.81 -2.56
CA LYS A 418 -34.84 7.10 -1.85
C LYS A 418 -35.14 8.29 -2.76
N ASN A 419 -34.53 8.32 -3.96
CA ASN A 419 -34.72 9.41 -4.92
C ASN A 419 -36.15 9.45 -5.48
N GLY A 420 -36.79 8.29 -5.68
CA GLY A 420 -38.18 8.21 -6.14
C GLY A 420 -39.20 8.74 -5.14
N ARG A 421 -38.91 8.67 -3.83
CA ARG A 421 -39.76 9.24 -2.78
C ARG A 421 -39.66 10.77 -2.67
N HIS A 422 -38.54 11.38 -3.05
CA HIS A 422 -38.34 12.84 -3.01
C HIS A 422 -38.85 13.56 -4.27
N GLY A 423 -39.32 12.82 -5.29
CA GLY A 423 -39.95 13.39 -6.49
C GLY A 423 -41.48 13.36 -6.46
N GLN A 424 -42.08 13.02 -5.30
CA GLN A 424 -43.52 12.92 -5.08
C GLN A 424 -44.03 13.81 -3.93
N GLU A 425 -43.14 14.61 -3.33
CA GLU A 425 -43.45 15.73 -2.44
C GLU A 425 -43.11 17.04 -3.17
#